data_AF-A0A813NH71-F1
#
_entry.id   AF-A0A813NH71-F1
#
_cell.length_a   1.000
_cell.length_b   1.000
_cell.length_c   1.000
_cell.angle_alpha   90.00
_cell.angle_beta   90.00
_cell.angle_gamma   90.00
#
_symmetry.space_group_name_H-M   'P 1'
#
loop_
_entity.id
_entity.type
_entity.pdbx_description
1 polymer ?
#
loop_
_entity_poly.entity_id
_entity_poly.type
_entity_poly.pdbx_seq_one_letter_code
_entity_poly.pdbx_strand_id
1 'polypeptide(L)'
;MNFKLFKYFLLLVVGLAVIQSANGQKRGICPETQTCSFKNYLKSVLLNIIFGNCKDDSSCTGQTKCCQFSCDQSFCLTPVKPTVRPGQCPIPTGPGGCINGCESDDDCPIKSQKCCSNGCGSVCTDPVTVCPIDNTKIYCEVTNHTCSLDSHCQPGFRCCPRNCGNMCIRL
;
A
#
# COMPACT_ATOMS: atom_id res chain seq x y z
N MET A 1 41.42 34.25 -12.02
CA MET A 1 40.22 33.66 -11.39
C MET A 1 40.36 32.14 -11.38
N ASN A 2 40.45 31.55 -10.18
CA ASN A 2 40.76 30.12 -10.02
C ASN A 2 39.53 29.24 -10.22
N PHE A 3 39.47 28.50 -11.33
CA PHE A 3 38.39 27.56 -11.67
C PHE A 3 38.11 26.50 -10.58
N LYS A 4 39.12 26.14 -9.77
CA LYS A 4 38.96 25.23 -8.62
C LYS A 4 38.08 25.79 -7.51
N LEU A 5 38.16 27.11 -7.26
CA LEU A 5 37.36 27.79 -6.23
C LEU A 5 35.88 27.87 -6.65
N PHE A 6 35.62 28.11 -7.94
CA PHE A 6 34.27 28.15 -8.50
C PHE A 6 33.56 26.80 -8.44
N LYS A 7 34.30 25.70 -8.70
CA LYS A 7 33.77 24.33 -8.59
C LYS A 7 33.41 23.96 -7.14
N TYR A 8 34.22 24.40 -6.18
CA TYR A 8 33.95 24.20 -4.75
C TYR A 8 32.74 25.01 -4.27
N PHE A 9 32.60 26.24 -4.77
CA PHE A 9 31.44 27.08 -4.51
C PHE A 9 30.16 26.47 -5.11
N LEU A 10 30.23 25.95 -6.35
CA LEU A 10 29.11 25.27 -7.00
C LEU A 10 28.69 23.99 -6.24
N LEU A 11 29.66 23.21 -5.75
CA LEU A 11 29.41 22.01 -4.95
C LEU A 11 28.81 22.33 -3.58
N LEU A 12 29.17 23.47 -2.95
CA LEU A 12 28.55 23.92 -1.71
C LEU A 12 27.12 24.42 -1.94
N VAL A 13 26.85 25.15 -3.02
CA VAL A 13 25.49 25.63 -3.35
C VAL A 13 24.58 24.46 -3.74
N VAL A 14 25.07 23.50 -4.53
CA VAL A 14 24.34 22.25 -4.84
C VAL A 14 24.17 21.42 -3.57
N GLY A 15 25.22 21.28 -2.74
CA GLY A 15 25.19 20.55 -1.48
C GLY A 15 24.18 21.10 -0.47
N LEU A 16 24.04 22.43 -0.37
CA LEU A 16 23.01 23.08 0.44
C LEU A 16 21.60 22.95 -0.19
N ALA A 17 21.49 22.89 -1.52
CA ALA A 17 20.22 22.66 -2.21
C ALA A 17 19.69 21.22 -2.08
N VAL A 18 20.57 20.22 -1.87
CA VAL A 18 20.15 18.82 -1.60
C VAL A 18 19.55 18.66 -0.19
N ILE A 19 19.73 19.64 0.71
CA ILE A 19 19.14 19.63 2.06
C ILE A 19 17.80 20.39 2.09
N GLN A 20 17.05 20.43 0.97
CA GLN A 20 15.63 20.74 1.05
C GLN A 20 14.86 19.50 1.52
N SER A 21 14.93 19.30 2.84
CA SER A 21 13.89 18.72 3.68
C SER A 21 13.04 17.60 3.04
N ALA A 22 13.55 16.37 3.08
CA ALA A 22 12.70 15.17 3.15
C ALA A 22 12.02 15.02 4.54
N ASN A 23 11.88 16.11 5.31
CA ASN A 23 11.31 16.09 6.65
C ASN A 23 9.87 16.60 6.60
N GLY A 24 8.96 15.66 6.36
CA GLY A 24 7.53 15.92 6.43
C GLY A 24 6.66 14.73 6.07
N GLN A 25 7.19 13.50 6.05
CA GLN A 25 6.45 12.32 5.58
C GLN A 25 6.25 11.33 6.74
N LYS A 26 5.02 11.25 7.24
CA LYS A 26 4.54 10.25 8.19
C LYS A 26 4.14 8.97 7.45
N ARG A 27 4.07 7.85 8.18
CA ARG A 27 3.78 6.51 7.65
C ARG A 27 2.35 6.37 7.11
N GLY A 28 2.18 5.41 6.20
CA GLY A 28 0.91 5.12 5.51
C GLY A 28 0.71 5.98 4.26
N ILE A 29 -0.38 5.72 3.54
CA ILE A 29 -0.72 6.43 2.30
C ILE A 29 -1.97 7.29 2.50
N CYS A 30 -2.12 8.34 1.68
CA CYS A 30 -3.35 9.11 1.66
C CYS A 30 -4.52 8.22 1.23
N PRO A 31 -5.69 8.29 1.89
CA PRO A 31 -6.88 7.61 1.40
C PRO A 31 -7.15 8.07 -0.03
N GLU A 32 -7.73 7.19 -0.85
CA GLU A 32 -8.14 7.52 -2.20
C GLU A 32 -9.24 8.60 -2.13
N THR A 33 -8.84 9.86 -2.20
CA THR A 33 -9.74 11.00 -2.28
C THR A 33 -10.00 11.31 -3.75
N GLN A 34 -11.17 11.90 -4.03
CA GLN A 34 -11.63 12.14 -5.39
C GLN A 34 -10.54 12.79 -6.23
N THR A 35 -10.23 12.17 -7.37
CA THR A 35 -9.22 12.67 -8.31
C THR A 35 -9.49 14.12 -8.68
N CYS A 36 -8.41 14.90 -8.84
CA CYS A 36 -8.48 16.25 -9.40
C CYS A 36 -9.07 16.15 -10.82
N SER A 37 -10.37 16.41 -10.92
CA SER A 37 -11.12 16.50 -12.18
C SER A 37 -11.55 17.95 -12.39
N PHE A 38 -11.64 18.38 -13.64
CA PHE A 38 -12.11 19.73 -14.01
C PHE A 38 -13.46 20.09 -13.37
N LYS A 39 -14.35 19.11 -13.18
CA LYS A 39 -15.62 19.27 -12.44
C LYS A 39 -15.44 19.65 -10.97
N ASN A 40 -14.47 19.03 -10.30
CA ASN A 40 -14.20 19.26 -8.88
C ASN A 40 -13.43 20.58 -8.67
N TYR A 41 -12.57 20.96 -9.62
CA TYR A 41 -11.90 22.26 -9.64
C TYR A 41 -12.90 23.43 -9.73
N LEU A 42 -13.80 23.41 -10.72
CA LEU A 42 -14.81 24.46 -10.87
C LEU A 42 -15.75 24.55 -9.67
N LYS A 43 -16.11 23.42 -9.05
CA LYS A 43 -16.94 23.40 -7.84
C LYS A 43 -16.24 24.08 -6.64
N SER A 44 -14.93 23.86 -6.48
CA SER A 44 -14.15 24.50 -5.41
C SER A 44 -14.00 26.02 -5.62
N VAL A 45 -13.78 26.46 -6.86
CA VAL A 45 -13.72 27.90 -7.22
C VAL A 45 -15.07 28.58 -7.02
N LEU A 46 -16.18 27.93 -7.42
CA LEU A 46 -17.53 28.49 -7.31
C LEU A 46 -18.04 28.60 -5.87
N LEU A 47 -17.58 27.73 -4.96
CA LEU A 47 -18.00 27.72 -3.55
C LEU A 47 -17.08 28.52 -2.63
N ASN A 48 -16.00 29.14 -3.13
CA ASN A 48 -14.99 29.87 -2.33
C ASN A 48 -14.47 29.07 -1.12
N ILE A 49 -14.35 27.75 -1.25
CA ILE A 49 -13.80 26.91 -0.19
C ILE A 49 -12.28 27.03 -0.30
N ILE A 50 -11.67 28.03 0.34
CA ILE A 50 -10.21 28.16 0.44
C ILE A 50 -9.81 27.84 1.87
N PHE A 51 -9.65 26.56 2.19
CA PHE A 51 -9.08 26.13 3.47
C PHE A 51 -8.25 24.86 3.28
N GLY A 52 -7.13 24.98 2.57
CA GLY A 52 -6.05 24.00 2.72
C GLY A 52 -5.41 24.19 4.10
N ASN A 53 -5.35 23.15 4.93
CA ASN A 53 -4.94 23.25 6.34
C ASN A 53 -3.53 22.70 6.63
N CYS A 54 -2.82 22.22 5.60
CA CYS A 54 -1.49 21.66 5.78
C CYS A 54 -0.64 21.81 4.52
N LYS A 55 0.68 21.92 4.71
CA LYS A 55 1.66 21.97 3.63
C LYS A 55 2.39 20.63 3.47
N ASP A 56 2.59 19.93 4.57
CA ASP A 56 3.27 18.65 4.70
C ASP A 56 2.74 17.90 5.93
N ASP A 57 3.13 16.64 6.15
CA ASP A 57 2.59 15.87 7.28
C ASP A 57 3.02 16.45 8.63
N SER A 58 4.11 17.25 8.68
CA SER A 58 4.55 17.90 9.92
C SER A 58 3.58 18.99 10.39
N SER A 59 2.83 19.57 9.45
CA SER A 59 1.75 20.53 9.73
C SER A 59 0.56 19.86 10.44
N CYS A 60 0.49 18.54 10.43
CA CYS A 60 -0.61 17.76 10.98
C CYS A 60 -0.25 17.20 12.37
N THR A 61 -1.22 17.09 13.28
CA THR A 61 -0.98 16.52 14.62
C THR A 61 -1.07 14.98 14.61
N GLY A 62 -0.36 14.34 15.53
CA GLY A 62 -0.37 12.87 15.66
C GLY A 62 0.13 12.16 14.39
N GLN A 63 -0.51 11.04 14.02
CA GLN A 63 -0.12 10.22 12.87
C GLN A 63 -0.81 10.62 11.55
N THR A 64 -1.52 11.75 11.50
CA THR A 64 -2.26 12.18 10.30
C THR A 64 -1.32 12.74 9.23
N LYS A 65 -1.58 12.39 7.95
CA LYS A 65 -0.81 12.84 6.78
C LYS A 65 -1.49 14.02 6.10
N CYS A 66 -0.71 14.93 5.53
CA CYS A 66 -1.21 15.99 4.67
C CYS A 66 -1.49 15.43 3.28
N CYS A 67 -2.76 15.36 2.93
CA CYS A 67 -3.24 14.70 1.73
C CYS A 67 -3.95 15.68 0.82
N GLN A 68 -3.60 15.63 -0.46
CA GLN A 68 -4.25 16.43 -1.49
C GLN A 68 -5.67 15.89 -1.73
N PHE A 69 -6.68 16.66 -1.34
CA PHE A 69 -8.09 16.30 -1.50
C PHE A 69 -8.66 16.86 -2.81
N SER A 70 -8.16 18.02 -3.26
CA SER A 70 -8.48 18.62 -4.55
C SER A 70 -7.26 19.33 -5.14
N CYS A 71 -7.39 19.92 -6.33
CA CYS A 71 -6.26 20.45 -7.09
C CYS A 71 -5.43 21.48 -6.30
N ASP A 72 -6.05 22.23 -5.37
CA ASP A 72 -5.37 23.24 -4.54
C ASP A 72 -5.70 23.15 -3.03
N GLN A 73 -6.30 22.05 -2.56
CA GLN A 73 -6.64 21.88 -1.15
C GLN A 73 -6.02 20.61 -0.58
N SER A 74 -5.26 20.80 0.49
CA SER A 74 -4.64 19.72 1.26
C SER A 74 -5.20 19.72 2.68
N PHE A 75 -5.52 18.54 3.19
CA PHE A 75 -6.08 18.35 4.53
C PHE A 75 -5.31 17.27 5.29
N CYS A 76 -5.28 17.39 6.61
CA CYS A 76 -4.74 16.35 7.48
C CYS A 76 -5.73 15.18 7.53
N LEU A 77 -5.39 14.07 6.90
CA LEU A 77 -6.20 12.86 6.85
C LEU A 77 -5.53 11.73 7.62
N THR A 78 -6.35 10.85 8.19
CA THR A 78 -5.86 9.60 8.75
C THR A 78 -5.32 8.74 7.60
N PRO A 79 -4.03 8.34 7.64
CA PRO A 79 -3.47 7.49 6.61
C PRO A 79 -4.19 6.14 6.56
N VAL A 80 -4.38 5.62 5.35
CA VAL A 80 -4.75 4.22 5.17
C VAL A 80 -3.48 3.40 5.07
N LYS A 81 -3.57 2.14 5.49
CA LYS A 81 -2.48 1.19 5.26
C LYS A 81 -2.30 1.01 3.75
N PRO A 82 -1.06 0.98 3.24
CA PRO A 82 -0.83 0.70 1.84
C PRO A 82 -1.53 -0.58 1.44
N THR A 83 -2.11 -0.54 0.23
CA THR A 83 -2.91 -1.59 -0.36
C THR A 83 -2.22 -2.93 -0.15
N VAL A 84 -2.89 -3.83 0.58
CA VAL A 84 -2.40 -5.18 0.86
C VAL A 84 -2.11 -5.83 -0.49
N ARG A 85 -0.83 -6.13 -0.78
CA ARG A 85 -0.49 -6.81 -2.04
C ARG A 85 -1.27 -8.13 -2.10
N PRO A 86 -1.77 -8.54 -3.28
CA PRO A 86 -2.57 -9.75 -3.41
C PRO A 86 -1.81 -10.98 -2.87
N GLY A 87 -2.56 -11.91 -2.28
CA GLY A 87 -2.02 -13.08 -1.58
C GLY A 87 -2.01 -12.91 -0.05
N GLN A 88 -1.84 -14.02 0.66
CA GLN A 88 -1.83 -14.05 2.13
C GLN A 88 -0.43 -14.33 2.68
N CYS A 89 -0.21 -13.95 3.93
CA CYS A 89 0.98 -14.37 4.66
C CYS A 89 0.89 -15.85 5.01
N PRO A 90 1.99 -16.62 4.90
CA PRO A 90 2.00 -17.98 5.40
C PRO A 90 1.81 -17.98 6.92
N ILE A 91 1.16 -19.03 7.43
CA ILE A 91 0.97 -19.21 8.86
C ILE A 91 2.33 -19.58 9.48
N PRO A 92 2.84 -18.80 10.45
CA PRO A 92 4.11 -19.13 11.11
C PRO A 92 3.97 -20.44 11.90
N THR A 93 4.94 -21.34 11.74
CA THR A 93 4.96 -22.65 12.42
C THR A 93 5.53 -22.58 13.84
N GLY A 94 5.96 -21.41 14.29
CA GLY A 94 6.50 -21.13 15.62
C GLY A 94 6.97 -19.68 15.73
N PRO A 95 7.41 -19.23 16.91
CA PRO A 95 7.93 -17.88 17.08
C PRO A 95 9.29 -17.78 16.38
N GLY A 96 9.34 -17.04 15.28
CA GLY A 96 10.58 -16.61 14.66
C GLY A 96 11.32 -15.58 15.51
N GLY A 97 12.48 -15.12 15.01
CA GLY A 97 13.22 -14.05 15.67
C GLY A 97 12.37 -12.77 15.79
N CYS A 98 12.45 -12.09 16.94
CA CYS A 98 11.74 -10.85 17.26
C CYS A 98 12.33 -9.63 16.53
N ILE A 99 12.58 -9.76 15.23
CA ILE A 99 13.13 -8.73 14.38
C ILE A 99 12.00 -8.15 13.56
N ASN A 100 11.84 -6.83 13.61
CA ASN A 100 10.90 -6.08 12.77
C ASN A 100 11.66 -5.57 11.54
N GLY A 101 11.78 -6.42 10.51
CA GLY A 101 12.46 -6.11 9.26
C GLY A 101 11.60 -5.35 8.25
N CYS A 102 10.30 -5.25 8.49
CA CYS A 102 9.35 -4.50 7.70
C CYS A 102 8.14 -4.13 8.57
N GLU A 103 7.37 -3.12 8.15
CA GLU A 103 6.08 -2.79 8.78
C GLU A 103 4.90 -2.89 7.80
N SER A 104 5.20 -2.78 6.52
CA SER A 104 4.24 -2.83 5.42
C SER A 104 4.84 -3.54 4.21
N ASP A 105 3.98 -4.01 3.30
CA ASP A 105 4.39 -4.67 2.07
C ASP A 105 5.34 -3.79 1.22
N ASP A 106 5.26 -2.46 1.34
CA ASP A 106 6.10 -1.50 0.61
C ASP A 106 7.52 -1.36 1.15
N ASP A 107 7.76 -1.77 2.40
CA ASP A 107 9.11 -1.85 2.97
C ASP A 107 9.89 -3.03 2.37
N CYS A 108 9.19 -3.95 1.70
CA CYS A 108 9.82 -5.12 1.13
C CYS A 108 10.53 -4.80 -0.20
N PRO A 109 11.80 -5.23 -0.34
CA PRO A 109 12.63 -4.90 -1.50
C PRO A 109 12.09 -5.53 -2.79
N ILE A 110 11.43 -6.67 -2.68
CA ILE A 110 10.80 -7.36 -3.80
C ILE A 110 9.32 -6.96 -3.85
N LYS A 111 8.87 -6.47 -5.01
CA LYS A 111 7.49 -5.97 -5.22
C LYS A 111 6.38 -7.02 -5.04
N SER A 112 6.70 -8.31 -5.12
CA SER A 112 5.72 -9.39 -4.87
C SER A 112 5.62 -9.78 -3.40
N GLN A 113 6.60 -9.40 -2.57
CA GLN A 113 6.65 -9.82 -1.17
C GLN A 113 5.70 -9.05 -0.29
N LYS A 114 5.28 -9.70 0.79
CA LYS A 114 4.43 -9.14 1.83
C LYS A 114 5.19 -9.03 3.14
N CYS A 115 4.87 -8.03 3.93
CA CYS A 115 5.39 -7.93 5.28
C CYS A 115 4.53 -8.79 6.22
N CYS A 116 5.08 -9.92 6.64
CA CYS A 116 4.36 -10.95 7.37
C CYS A 116 4.92 -11.13 8.77
N SER A 117 4.04 -11.34 9.75
CA SER A 117 4.50 -11.70 11.08
C SER A 117 5.09 -13.11 11.06
N ASN A 118 6.26 -13.27 11.67
CA ASN A 118 6.87 -14.56 11.89
C ASN A 118 6.55 -15.13 13.28
N GLY A 119 5.56 -14.58 14.00
CA GLY A 119 5.18 -14.99 15.35
C GLY A 119 5.80 -14.16 16.49
N CYS A 120 6.91 -13.44 16.26
CA CYS A 120 7.41 -12.45 17.23
C CYS A 120 7.67 -11.07 16.61
N GLY A 121 8.26 -11.04 15.41
CA GLY A 121 8.48 -9.84 14.62
C GLY A 121 7.78 -9.89 13.27
N SER A 122 8.35 -9.18 12.30
CA SER A 122 7.82 -9.03 10.95
C SER A 122 8.93 -9.14 9.90
N VAL A 123 8.71 -9.92 8.85
CA VAL A 123 9.69 -10.19 7.80
C VAL A 123 9.02 -10.21 6.43
N CYS A 124 9.76 -9.77 5.41
CA CYS A 124 9.32 -9.85 4.02
C CYS A 124 9.34 -11.29 3.53
N THR A 125 8.19 -11.76 3.09
CA THR A 125 7.94 -13.15 2.73
C THR A 125 7.13 -13.21 1.45
N ASP A 126 7.37 -14.23 0.64
CA ASP A 126 6.56 -14.48 -0.54
C ASP A 126 5.13 -14.84 -0.14
N PRO A 127 4.11 -14.23 -0.76
CA PRO A 127 2.72 -14.51 -0.46
C PRO A 127 2.38 -15.97 -0.79
N VAL A 128 1.59 -16.59 0.07
CA VAL A 128 0.86 -17.80 -0.30
C VAL A 128 -0.41 -17.40 -1.05
N THR A 129 -0.52 -17.88 -2.28
CA THR A 129 -1.78 -17.81 -3.03
C THR A 129 -2.72 -18.85 -2.48
N VAL A 130 -3.58 -18.42 -1.56
CA VAL A 130 -4.66 -19.23 -1.02
C VAL A 130 -5.93 -19.01 -1.84
N CYS A 131 -6.83 -19.98 -1.78
CA CYS A 131 -8.17 -19.82 -2.31
C CYS A 131 -8.90 -18.65 -1.62
N PRO A 132 -9.68 -17.85 -2.36
CA PRO A 132 -10.56 -16.85 -1.76
C PRO A 132 -11.50 -17.52 -0.77
N ILE A 133 -11.62 -16.96 0.44
CA ILE A 133 -12.54 -17.48 1.44
C ILE A 133 -13.96 -17.06 1.02
N ASP A 134 -14.76 -18.03 0.56
CA ASP A 134 -16.16 -17.82 0.21
C ASP A 134 -17.05 -18.13 1.42
N ASN A 135 -17.44 -17.08 2.15
CA ASN A 135 -18.26 -17.17 3.36
C ASN A 135 -19.77 -17.31 3.05
N THR A 136 -20.16 -17.44 1.78
CA THR A 136 -21.57 -17.43 1.35
C THR A 136 -22.24 -18.80 1.38
N LYS A 137 -21.68 -19.79 2.09
CA LYS A 137 -22.27 -21.13 2.25
C LYS A 137 -23.57 -21.05 3.05
N ILE A 138 -24.67 -20.76 2.35
CA ILE A 138 -25.99 -20.59 2.96
C ILE A 138 -26.85 -21.85 2.80
N TYR A 139 -26.78 -22.56 1.66
CA TYR A 139 -27.39 -23.88 1.44
C TYR A 139 -27.06 -24.37 0.01
N CYS A 140 -26.83 -25.67 -0.19
CA CYS A 140 -26.56 -26.24 -1.52
C CYS A 140 -27.45 -27.45 -1.78
N GLU A 141 -28.41 -27.32 -2.70
CA GLU A 141 -29.26 -28.43 -3.16
C GLU A 141 -28.51 -29.40 -4.09
N VAL A 142 -27.56 -28.87 -4.87
CA VAL A 142 -26.74 -29.64 -5.82
C VAL A 142 -25.30 -29.16 -5.71
N THR A 143 -24.37 -30.10 -5.55
CA THR A 143 -22.93 -29.84 -5.60
C THR A 143 -22.43 -29.98 -7.03
N ASN A 144 -21.69 -28.98 -7.52
CA ASN A 144 -21.03 -29.02 -8.82
C ASN A 144 -19.52 -28.79 -8.66
N HIS A 145 -18.74 -29.85 -8.84
CA HIS A 145 -17.27 -29.80 -8.76
C HIS A 145 -16.68 -29.88 -10.17
N THR A 146 -16.00 -28.82 -10.59
CA THR A 146 -15.22 -28.80 -11.84
C THR A 146 -13.77 -29.26 -11.64
N CYS A 147 -13.32 -29.35 -10.39
CA CYS A 147 -12.01 -29.86 -10.00
C CYS A 147 -12.08 -30.52 -8.61
N SER A 148 -11.08 -31.35 -8.30
CA SER A 148 -10.91 -31.92 -6.94
C SER A 148 -9.49 -31.73 -6.41
N LEU A 149 -8.53 -31.48 -7.31
CA LEU A 149 -7.12 -31.25 -7.03
C LEU A 149 -6.62 -30.10 -7.92
N ASP A 150 -5.57 -29.41 -7.50
CA ASP A 150 -4.91 -28.36 -8.29
C ASP A 150 -4.43 -28.88 -9.65
N SER A 151 -4.04 -30.16 -9.72
CA SER A 151 -3.61 -30.82 -10.97
C SER A 151 -4.71 -30.96 -12.02
N HIS A 152 -5.99 -30.83 -11.65
CA HIS A 152 -7.11 -30.82 -12.60
C HIS A 152 -7.25 -29.44 -13.28
N CYS A 153 -6.52 -28.43 -12.81
CA CYS A 153 -6.56 -27.08 -13.33
C CYS A 153 -5.36 -26.82 -14.26
N GLN A 154 -5.50 -25.84 -15.15
CA GLN A 154 -4.40 -25.39 -16.00
C GLN A 154 -3.28 -24.73 -15.16
N PRO A 155 -2.03 -24.66 -15.68
CA PRO A 155 -0.97 -23.92 -15.02
C PRO A 155 -1.39 -22.48 -14.66
N GLY A 156 -1.17 -22.08 -13.41
CA GLY A 156 -1.61 -20.77 -12.87
C GLY A 156 -3.03 -20.75 -12.30
N PHE A 157 -3.67 -21.92 -12.17
CA PHE A 157 -4.98 -22.07 -11.53
C PHE A 157 -4.89 -23.06 -10.37
N ARG A 158 -5.71 -22.85 -9.34
CA ARG A 158 -5.88 -23.79 -8.22
C ARG A 158 -7.33 -24.20 -8.04
N CYS A 159 -7.55 -25.39 -7.51
CA CYS A 159 -8.86 -25.91 -7.24
C CYS A 159 -9.37 -25.39 -5.90
N CYS A 160 -10.31 -24.44 -5.96
CA CYS A 160 -10.77 -23.72 -4.78
C CYS A 160 -12.20 -24.07 -4.41
N PRO A 161 -12.50 -24.24 -3.11
CA PRO A 161 -13.86 -24.37 -2.64
C PRO A 161 -14.62 -23.07 -2.87
N ARG A 162 -15.80 -23.20 -3.45
CA ARG A 162 -16.81 -22.16 -3.60
C ARG A 162 -18.11 -22.66 -3.01
N ASN A 163 -19.11 -21.79 -2.91
CA ASN A 163 -20.39 -22.07 -2.28
C ASN A 163 -20.87 -23.54 -2.44
N CYS A 164 -21.16 -23.97 -3.67
CA CYS A 164 -21.69 -25.32 -3.95
C CYS A 164 -20.76 -26.22 -4.76
N GLY A 165 -19.46 -26.18 -4.48
CA GLY A 165 -18.50 -27.14 -5.05
C GLY A 165 -17.12 -26.54 -5.22
N ASN A 166 -16.33 -27.09 -6.13
CA ASN A 166 -14.96 -26.64 -6.36
C ASN A 166 -14.78 -26.15 -7.80
N MET A 167 -14.01 -25.08 -7.96
CA MET A 167 -13.67 -24.57 -9.29
C MET A 167 -12.23 -24.09 -9.40
N CYS A 168 -11.69 -24.19 -10.61
CA CYS A 168 -10.38 -23.67 -10.95
C CYS A 168 -10.41 -22.14 -10.95
N ILE A 169 -9.69 -21.53 -10.00
CA ILE A 169 -9.55 -20.08 -9.91
C ILE A 169 -8.14 -19.70 -10.30
N ARG A 170 -8.01 -18.68 -11.13
CA ARG A 170 -6.72 -18.10 -11.49
C ARG A 170 -6.19 -17.30 -10.30
N LEU A 171 -4.99 -17.63 -9.86
CA LEU A 171 -4.34 -17.10 -8.67
C LEU A 171 -3.00 -16.45 -9.01
#